data_AF-A0A8H7P7P8-F1
#
_entry.id   AF-A0A8H7P7P8-F1
#
_cell.length_a   1.000
_cell.length_b   1.000
_cell.length_c   1.000
_cell.angle_alpha   90.00
_cell.angle_beta   90.00
_cell.angle_gamma   90.00
#
_symmetry.space_group_name_H-M   'P 1'
#
loop_
_entity.id
_entity.type
_entity.pdbx_description
1 polymer ?
#
loop_
_entity_poly.entity_id
_entity_poly.type
_entity_poly.pdbx_seq_one_letter_code
_entity_poly.pdbx_strand_id
1 'polypeptide(L)'
;MLKEGYSNIPTPGPYMVFNAKSGTVLDLSGADRQSVIGHPAHWRNNQQWEFIASGNGYAIRSTWPSDKYDCGLYLTVRAVQDEEPIIATPFPMSWDVRTVDEGSIQ
;
A
#
# COMPACT_ATOMS: atom_id res chain seq x y z
N MET A 1 8.38 -25.43 -15.21
CA MET A 1 9.34 -24.62 -15.97
C MET A 1 9.17 -23.18 -15.50
N LEU A 2 9.97 -22.76 -14.52
CA LEU A 2 9.86 -21.43 -13.90
C LEU A 2 10.55 -20.42 -14.83
N LYS A 3 9.87 -19.34 -15.20
CA LYS A 3 10.51 -18.23 -15.93
C LYS A 3 11.35 -17.44 -14.94
N GLU A 4 12.66 -17.56 -15.05
CA GLU A 4 13.62 -16.61 -14.50
C GLU A 4 13.31 -15.20 -15.02
N GLY A 5 13.37 -14.18 -14.16
CA GLY A 5 13.64 -12.81 -14.61
C GLY A 5 12.91 -11.64 -13.96
N TYR A 6 11.90 -11.84 -13.12
CA TYR A 6 11.33 -10.73 -12.35
C TYR A 6 11.93 -10.74 -10.95
N SER A 7 12.66 -9.69 -10.60
CA SER A 7 13.02 -9.46 -9.20
C SER A 7 11.72 -9.36 -8.40
N ASN A 8 11.59 -10.17 -7.35
CA ASN A 8 10.49 -10.14 -6.37
C ASN A 8 10.46 -8.86 -5.50
N ILE A 9 11.14 -7.81 -5.96
CA ILE A 9 11.35 -6.53 -5.30
C ILE A 9 10.56 -5.51 -6.10
N PRO A 10 9.68 -4.71 -5.45
CA PRO A 10 9.04 -3.58 -6.12
C PRO A 10 10.09 -2.67 -6.76
N THR A 11 10.03 -2.52 -8.08
CA THR A 11 10.77 -1.48 -8.80
C THR A 11 10.17 -0.10 -8.52
N PRO A 12 10.92 1.00 -8.63
CA PRO A 12 10.37 2.34 -8.41
C PRO A 12 9.20 2.65 -9.35
N GLY A 13 8.09 3.15 -8.80
CA GLY A 13 6.91 3.54 -9.57
C GLY A 13 5.60 3.30 -8.80
N PRO A 14 4.47 3.74 -9.37
CA PRO A 14 3.15 3.50 -8.78
C PRO A 14 2.70 2.05 -8.98
N TYR A 15 2.18 1.46 -7.91
CA TYR A 15 1.53 0.16 -7.89
C TYR A 15 0.07 0.30 -7.48
N MET A 16 -0.75 -0.64 -7.93
CA MET A 16 -2.04 -0.92 -7.32
C MET A 16 -1.94 -2.17 -6.46
N VAL A 17 -2.47 -2.09 -5.24
CA VAL A 17 -2.48 -3.21 -4.30
C VAL A 17 -3.86 -3.85 -4.34
N PHE A 18 -3.94 -5.07 -4.88
CA PHE A 18 -5.18 -5.82 -5.00
C PHE A 18 -5.39 -6.69 -3.76
N ASN A 19 -6.60 -6.62 -3.19
CA ASN A 19 -7.02 -7.59 -2.21
C ASN A 19 -7.52 -8.84 -2.95
N ALA A 20 -6.73 -9.92 -2.86
CA ALA A 20 -7.03 -11.18 -3.55
C ALA A 20 -8.37 -11.81 -3.13
N LYS A 21 -8.88 -11.51 -1.92
CA LYS A 21 -10.11 -12.10 -1.38
C LYS A 21 -11.37 -11.34 -1.80
N SER A 22 -11.33 -10.00 -1.78
CA SER A 22 -12.49 -9.16 -2.12
C SER A 22 -12.53 -8.74 -3.58
N GLY A 23 -11.43 -8.85 -4.32
CA GLY A 23 -11.30 -8.32 -5.68
C GLY A 23 -11.29 -6.78 -5.76
N THR A 24 -11.23 -6.10 -4.62
CA THR A 24 -11.09 -4.64 -4.53
C THR A 24 -9.62 -4.23 -4.46
N VAL A 25 -9.36 -2.94 -4.61
CA VAL A 25 -8.01 -2.37 -4.50
C VAL A 25 -7.90 -1.52 -3.23
N LEU A 26 -6.68 -1.39 -2.72
CA LEU A 26 -6.35 -0.53 -1.59
C LEU A 26 -6.53 0.94 -2.00
N ASP A 27 -7.48 1.62 -1.39
CA ASP A 27 -7.94 2.95 -1.76
C ASP A 27 -7.81 3.91 -0.56
N LEU A 28 -7.16 5.05 -0.77
CA LEU A 28 -7.19 6.17 0.15
C LEU A 28 -8.51 6.93 -0.02
N SER A 29 -9.34 6.87 1.01
CA SER A 29 -10.66 7.50 1.01
C SER A 29 -10.59 8.97 0.64
N GLY A 30 -11.28 9.34 -0.45
CA GLY A 30 -11.42 10.73 -0.86
C GLY A 30 -12.31 11.56 0.06
N ALA A 31 -13.06 10.93 0.97
CA ALA A 31 -13.94 11.63 1.89
C ALA A 31 -13.19 12.28 3.07
N ASP A 32 -12.10 11.66 3.54
CA ASP A 32 -11.38 12.12 4.73
C ASP A 32 -9.85 12.22 4.57
N ARG A 33 -9.30 11.75 3.44
CA ARG A 33 -7.84 11.71 3.17
C ARG A 33 -7.02 11.00 4.24
N GLN A 34 -7.64 10.06 4.96
CA GLN A 34 -7.00 9.34 6.05
C GLN A 34 -7.37 7.85 6.07
N SER A 35 -8.64 7.51 5.89
CA SER A 35 -9.07 6.12 5.93
C SER A 35 -8.57 5.37 4.70
N VAL A 36 -8.10 4.13 4.89
CA VAL A 36 -7.72 3.22 3.80
C VAL A 36 -8.76 2.12 3.73
N ILE A 37 -9.38 1.97 2.57
CA ILE A 37 -10.52 1.08 2.35
C ILE A 37 -10.29 0.17 1.14
N GLY A 38 -11.10 -0.88 1.02
CA GLY A 38 -11.22 -1.63 -0.23
C GLY A 38 -12.27 -0.97 -1.13
N HIS A 39 -11.89 -0.56 -2.35
CA HIS A 39 -12.81 0.05 -3.32
C HIS A 39 -12.66 -0.59 -4.72
N PRO A 40 -13.70 -0.59 -5.57
CA PRO A 40 -13.54 -0.99 -6.97
C PRO A 40 -12.44 -0.19 -7.69
N ALA A 41 -11.67 -0.89 -8.51
CA ALA A 41 -10.56 -0.31 -9.27
C ALA A 41 -11.07 0.74 -10.26
N HIS A 42 -10.57 1.97 -10.11
CA HIS A 42 -10.78 3.09 -11.02
C HIS A 42 -9.49 3.88 -11.32
N TRP A 43 -8.33 3.36 -10.91
CA TRP A 43 -7.00 3.75 -11.39
C TRP A 43 -6.60 5.20 -11.11
N ARG A 44 -7.30 5.90 -10.21
CA ARG A 44 -6.96 7.27 -9.81
C ARG A 44 -5.85 7.25 -8.76
N ASN A 45 -5.24 8.42 -8.52
CA ASN A 45 -4.07 8.55 -7.65
C ASN A 45 -4.32 8.02 -6.21
N ASN A 46 -5.56 8.05 -5.75
CA ASN A 46 -5.94 7.52 -4.44
C ASN A 46 -5.87 5.98 -4.35
N GLN A 47 -5.69 5.28 -5.47
CA GLN A 47 -5.49 3.83 -5.54
C GLN A 47 -4.07 3.43 -5.94
N GLN A 48 -3.18 4.42 -6.09
CA GLN A 48 -1.81 4.22 -6.54
C GLN A 48 -0.82 4.51 -5.41
N TRP A 49 0.10 3.56 -5.19
CA TRP A 49 1.01 3.52 -4.07
C TRP A 49 2.46 3.30 -4.53
N GLU A 50 3.40 4.04 -3.95
CA GLU A 50 4.84 3.88 -4.20
C GLU A 50 5.48 3.12 -3.03
N PHE A 51 6.30 2.13 -3.37
CA PHE A 51 7.09 1.36 -2.41
C PHE A 51 8.48 1.97 -2.31
N ILE A 52 8.75 2.69 -1.23
CA ILE A 52 10.01 3.39 -0.99
C ILE A 52 10.82 2.59 0.02
N ALA A 53 12.05 2.19 -0.33
CA ALA A 53 12.92 1.44 0.57
C ALA A 53 13.08 2.17 1.92
N SER A 54 12.87 1.47 3.03
CA SER A 54 12.92 2.00 4.39
C SER A 54 13.46 0.93 5.33
N GLY A 55 14.75 1.03 5.68
CA GLY A 55 15.43 -0.01 6.47
C GLY A 55 15.38 -1.38 5.78
N ASN A 56 14.82 -2.38 6.46
CA ASN A 56 14.66 -3.74 5.93
C ASN A 56 13.33 -3.94 5.18
N GLY A 57 12.49 -2.92 5.05
CA GLY A 57 11.18 -3.00 4.40
C GLY A 57 10.90 -1.78 3.52
N TYR A 58 9.63 -1.40 3.44
CA TYR A 58 9.17 -0.29 2.60
C TYR A 58 8.27 0.67 3.38
N ALA A 59 8.49 1.96 3.20
CA ALA A 59 7.44 2.95 3.40
C ALA A 59 6.53 2.94 2.17
N ILE A 60 5.23 2.77 2.37
CA ILE A 60 4.25 2.70 1.28
C ILE A 60 3.51 4.03 1.23
N ARG A 61 3.77 4.83 0.19
CA ARG A 61 3.31 6.21 0.04
C ARG A 61 2.18 6.30 -0.97
N SER A 62 1.12 7.05 -0.66
CA SER A 62 0.11 7.39 -1.67
C SER A 62 0.68 8.35 -2.71
N THR A 63 0.37 8.12 -3.99
CA THR A 63 0.66 9.10 -5.05
C THR A 63 -0.31 10.28 -5.03
N TRP A 64 -1.40 10.20 -4.27
CA TRP A 64 -2.33 11.32 -4.11
C TRP A 64 -1.74 12.31 -3.11
N PRO A 65 -1.38 13.55 -3.53
CA PRO A 65 -0.76 14.50 -2.62
C PRO A 65 -1.67 14.79 -1.43
N SER A 66 -1.04 15.00 -0.27
CA SER A 66 -1.74 15.54 0.89
C SER A 66 -2.25 16.94 0.58
N ASP A 67 -3.44 17.24 1.07
CA ASP A 67 -4.02 18.58 1.10
C ASP A 67 -3.73 19.32 2.42
N LYS A 68 -3.14 18.63 3.40
CA LYS A 68 -2.91 19.13 4.76
C LYS A 68 -1.45 19.25 5.14
N TYR A 69 -0.58 18.43 4.56
CA TYR A 69 0.85 18.38 4.92
C TYR A 69 1.72 18.63 3.70
N ASP A 70 2.88 19.25 3.91
CA ASP A 70 3.90 19.45 2.87
C ASP A 70 4.66 18.17 2.51
N CYS A 71 4.20 17.01 3.01
CA CYS A 71 4.78 15.71 2.79
C CYS A 71 3.71 14.69 2.34
N GLY A 72 4.17 13.55 1.82
CA GLY A 72 3.30 12.47 1.38
C GLY A 72 2.55 11.80 2.54
N LEU A 73 1.44 11.14 2.19
CA LEU A 73 0.73 10.27 3.12
C LEU A 73 1.19 8.83 2.95
N TYR A 74 1.48 8.16 4.06
CA TYR A 74 2.02 6.80 4.11
C TYR A 74 1.06 5.86 4.83
N LEU A 75 1.00 4.60 4.39
CA LEU A 75 0.30 3.54 5.11
C LEU A 75 0.93 3.35 6.49
N THR A 76 0.08 3.34 7.51
CA THR A 76 0.45 3.22 8.93
C THR A 76 -0.65 2.52 9.73
N VAL A 77 -0.31 2.10 10.95
CA VAL A 77 -1.25 1.74 12.01
C VAL A 77 -0.98 2.62 13.22
N ARG A 78 -2.01 2.92 14.05
CA ARG A 78 -1.78 3.70 15.28
C ARG A 78 -1.08 2.88 16.36
N ALA A 79 -1.36 1.58 16.38
CA ALA A 79 -0.77 0.60 17.27
C ALA A 79 -0.63 -0.74 16.54
N VAL A 80 0.40 -1.52 16.87
CA VAL A 80 0.57 -2.87 16.33
C VAL A 80 -0.27 -3.83 17.19
N GLN A 81 -1.56 -3.92 16.88
CA GLN A 81 -2.53 -4.75 17.57
C GLN A 81 -3.61 -5.24 16.59
N ASP A 82 -4.35 -6.28 16.99
CA ASP A 82 -5.43 -6.83 16.18
C ASP A 82 -6.53 -5.79 15.94
N GLU A 83 -7.20 -5.91 14.78
CA GLU A 83 -8.30 -5.06 14.33
C GLU A 83 -7.95 -3.56 14.13
N GLU A 84 -6.70 -3.13 14.40
CA GLU A 84 -6.27 -1.76 14.12
C GLU A 84 -6.32 -1.48 12.61
N PRO A 85 -7.07 -0.47 12.16
CA PRO A 85 -7.16 -0.15 10.75
C PRO A 85 -5.82 0.40 10.23
N ILE A 86 -5.51 0.03 8.99
CA ILE A 86 -4.49 0.74 8.24
C ILE A 86 -5.05 2.12 7.88
N ILE A 87 -4.28 3.17 8.16
CA ILE A 87 -4.61 4.56 7.87
C ILE A 87 -3.45 5.25 7.14
N ALA A 88 -3.75 6.34 6.47
CA ALA A 88 -2.76 7.19 5.82
C ALA A 88 -2.39 8.38 6.72
N THR A 89 -1.10 8.55 7.00
CA THR A 89 -0.59 9.65 7.85
C THR A 89 0.72 10.22 7.29
N PRO A 90 1.18 11.42 7.72
CA PRO A 90 2.47 11.96 7.28
C PRO A 90 3.68 11.25 7.93
N PHE A 91 3.48 10.26 8.80
CA PHE A 91 4.54 9.58 9.54
C PHE A 91 4.80 8.20 8.94
N PRO A 92 5.86 7.97 8.18
CA PRO A 92 6.08 6.68 7.54
C PRO A 92 6.35 5.55 8.54
N MET A 93 5.79 4.38 8.26
CA MET A 93 6.12 3.11 8.93
C MET A 93 6.77 2.16 7.92
N SER A 94 7.71 1.33 8.38
CA SER A 94 8.32 0.28 7.56
C SER A 94 7.43 -0.97 7.54
N TRP A 95 7.00 -1.36 6.35
CA TRP A 95 6.25 -2.59 6.09
C TRP A 95 7.17 -3.67 5.57
N ASP A 96 7.05 -4.88 6.12
CA ASP A 96 7.66 -6.07 5.56
C ASP A 96 6.79 -6.60 4.42
N VAL A 97 7.31 -6.56 3.20
CA VAL A 97 6.60 -6.96 1.98
C VAL A 97 7.22 -8.26 1.50
N ARG A 98 6.46 -9.35 1.58
CA ARG A 98 6.91 -10.70 1.24
C ARG A 98 6.18 -11.21 0.01
N THR A 99 6.90 -11.89 -0.87
CA THR A 99 6.28 -12.75 -1.87
C THR A 99 5.86 -14.05 -1.23
N VAL A 100 4.61 -14.45 -1.48
CA VAL A 100 4.09 -15.76 -1.12
C VAL A 100 3.81 -16.52 -2.41
N ASP A 101 4.05 -17.83 -2.40
CA ASP A 101 3.66 -18.67 -3.55
C ASP A 101 2.14 -18.60 -3.72
N GLU A 102 1.65 -18.59 -4.96
CA GLU A 102 0.21 -18.43 -5.27
C GLU A 102 -0.68 -19.47 -4.54
N GLY A 103 -0.13 -20.64 -4.19
CA GLY A 103 -0.82 -21.69 -3.44
C GLY A 103 -0.92 -21.48 -1.91
N SER A 104 -0.36 -20.39 -1.38
CA SER A 104 -0.35 -20.08 0.07
C SER A 104 -1.37 -19.01 0.47
N ILE A 105 -2.07 -18.40 -0.48
CA ILE A 105 -3.12 -17.41 -0.22
C ILE A 105 -4.42 -18.19 0.02
N GLN A 106 -4.76 -18.45 1.29
CA GLN A 106 -6.05 -19.03 1.71
C GLN A 106 -7.12 -17.97 1.97
#